data_AF-Q9LIN1-F1
#
_entry.id   AF-Q9LIN1-F1
#
_cell.length_a   1.000
_cell.length_b   1.000
_cell.length_c   1.000
_cell.angle_alpha   90.00
_cell.angle_beta   90.00
_cell.angle_gamma   90.00
#
_symmetry.space_group_name_H-M   'P 1'
#
loop_
_entity.id
_entity.type
_entity.pdbx_description
1 polymer ?
#
loop_
_entity_poly.entity_id
_entity_poly.type
_entity_poly.pdbx_seq_one_letter_code
_entity_poly.pdbx_strand_id
1 'polypeptide(L)'
;MANRADNSMRCSNSKKPNDGMMLVISIFAGIVIGFLLGISFPTLSLTKIWVPSNPRGAEMLPPSFVAAESDFYLRRLWGLPKDDLPVVKPKYLVAFTVSYEQRKNIDACVKKFSDNFTIVLFHYDGKTSEYDEFEWSKRAIHVSVPKQTKWWYAKRFLHPDIIAPYEYIFIWDEDLGVENFDAEEYIKIVNKHGLEISQPAVESRKSITWKITKRIPGIEVHKFIEIMAPVFSREAWRCVWHMIQNDLVHGWGLDFALRKCVEPAHEKIGVVDSQWIIHQKIPSLGSQGTAQEGKTAFQGVRERCKREWTMFQKRMTRSEQKYLKEIASASSNSTRT
;
A
#
# COMPACT_ATOMS: atom_id res chain seq x y z
N MET A 1 44.53 37.75 -5.14
CA MET A 1 44.03 38.71 -6.14
C MET A 1 43.55 37.92 -7.35
N ALA A 2 42.38 38.30 -7.90
CA ALA A 2 41.65 37.76 -9.06
C ALA A 2 41.10 36.32 -8.89
N ASN A 3 39.81 36.05 -8.59
CA ASN A 3 38.53 36.29 -9.29
C ASN A 3 38.35 35.61 -10.67
N ARG A 4 37.53 34.54 -10.63
CA ARG A 4 36.25 34.33 -11.35
C ARG A 4 36.28 34.16 -12.88
N ALA A 5 35.85 32.98 -13.35
CA ALA A 5 34.79 32.87 -14.36
C ALA A 5 34.18 31.45 -14.39
N ASP A 6 32.86 31.46 -14.27
CA ASP A 6 31.88 30.39 -14.37
C ASP A 6 31.76 29.96 -15.85
N ASN A 7 31.66 28.65 -16.14
CA ASN A 7 31.50 28.17 -17.51
C ASN A 7 30.25 27.27 -17.63
N SER A 8 29.10 27.93 -17.79
CA SER A 8 27.89 27.31 -18.29
C SER A 8 28.08 26.93 -19.76
N MET A 9 28.08 25.64 -20.09
CA MET A 9 27.99 25.21 -21.50
C MET A 9 26.54 25.35 -21.97
N ARG A 10 26.30 26.43 -22.71
CA ARG A 10 25.18 26.60 -23.65
C ARG A 10 25.37 25.63 -24.82
N CYS A 11 24.35 24.81 -25.11
CA CYS A 11 24.24 24.08 -26.38
C CYS A 11 24.07 25.09 -27.54
N SER A 12 24.97 25.07 -28.54
CA SER A 12 24.80 25.82 -29.78
C SER A 12 23.94 25.05 -30.78
N ASN A 13 22.88 25.68 -31.26
CA ASN A 13 22.01 25.18 -32.33
C ASN A 13 22.74 25.13 -33.69
N SER A 14 22.86 23.94 -34.29
CA SER A 14 23.05 23.82 -35.74
C SER A 14 21.68 23.86 -36.43
N LYS A 15 21.42 24.87 -37.26
CA LYS A 15 20.21 24.94 -38.10
C LYS A 15 20.34 23.97 -39.28
N LYS A 16 19.52 22.92 -39.31
CA LYS A 16 19.14 22.21 -40.55
C LYS A 16 17.90 22.87 -41.14
N PRO A 17 17.72 22.92 -42.48
CA PRO A 17 16.49 23.42 -43.08
C PRO A 17 15.34 22.50 -42.67
N ASN A 18 14.28 23.10 -42.13
CA ASN A 18 13.19 22.38 -41.49
C ASN A 18 12.13 22.05 -42.55
N ASP A 19 12.18 20.84 -43.13
CA ASP A 19 11.16 20.34 -44.06
C ASP A 19 9.73 20.44 -43.47
N GLY A 20 9.61 20.38 -42.14
CA GLY A 20 8.35 20.61 -41.43
C GLY A 20 7.79 22.03 -41.59
N MET A 21 8.64 23.05 -41.77
CA MET A 21 8.18 24.43 -41.97
C MET A 21 7.59 24.64 -43.37
N MET A 22 8.10 23.94 -44.39
CA MET A 22 7.52 23.90 -45.73
C MET A 22 6.17 23.17 -45.76
N LEU A 23 6.02 22.09 -44.98
CA LEU A 23 4.76 21.36 -44.85
C LEU A 23 3.68 22.23 -44.18
N VAL A 24 4.04 22.94 -43.11
CA VAL A 24 3.12 23.83 -42.39
C VAL A 24 2.68 25.01 -43.27
N ILE A 25 3.59 25.66 -43.98
CA ILE A 25 3.25 26.77 -44.91
C ILE A 25 2.32 26.27 -46.03
N SER A 26 2.55 25.07 -46.56
CA SER A 26 1.70 24.48 -47.60
C SER A 26 0.29 24.16 -47.10
N ILE A 27 0.16 23.66 -45.86
CA ILE A 27 -1.14 23.40 -45.22
C ILE A 27 -1.90 24.71 -44.97
N PHE A 28 -1.23 25.76 -44.48
CA PHE A 28 -1.86 27.07 -44.26
C PHE A 28 -2.26 27.75 -45.57
N ALA A 29 -1.44 27.68 -46.62
CA ALA A 29 -1.80 28.22 -47.94
C ALA A 29 -3.02 27.48 -48.54
N GLY A 30 -3.09 26.16 -48.39
CA GLY A 30 -4.24 25.36 -48.83
C GLY A 30 -5.54 25.68 -48.07
N ILE A 31 -5.46 25.92 -46.76
CA ILE A 31 -6.61 26.32 -45.93
C ILE A 31 -7.12 27.72 -46.33
N VAL A 32 -6.22 28.67 -46.59
CA VAL A 32 -6.59 30.04 -47.01
C VAL A 32 -7.20 30.07 -48.42
N ILE A 33 -6.63 29.29 -49.36
CA ILE A 33 -7.18 29.16 -50.72
C ILE A 33 -8.54 28.45 -50.71
N GLY A 34 -8.72 27.42 -49.87
CA GLY A 34 -10.01 26.74 -49.69
C GLY A 34 -11.10 27.65 -49.12
N PHE A 35 -10.74 28.56 -48.20
CA PHE A 35 -11.65 29.56 -47.64
C PHE A 35 -12.09 30.60 -48.69
N LEU A 36 -11.20 31.00 -49.60
CA LEU A 36 -11.51 31.95 -50.69
C LEU A 36 -12.35 31.34 -51.82
N LEU A 37 -12.31 30.02 -52.00
CA LEU A 37 -13.11 29.28 -52.98
C LEU A 37 -14.41 28.69 -52.40
N GLY A 38 -14.78 29.02 -51.15
CA GLY A 38 -16.01 28.55 -50.51
C GLY A 38 -16.00 27.07 -50.15
N ILE A 39 -14.83 26.41 -50.16
CA ILE A 39 -14.68 25.04 -49.72
C ILE A 39 -14.52 25.06 -48.20
N SER A 40 -15.65 24.93 -47.50
CA SER A 40 -15.63 24.64 -46.07
C SER A 40 -15.04 23.25 -45.87
N PHE A 41 -13.78 23.16 -45.46
CA PHE A 41 -13.28 21.91 -44.89
C PHE A 41 -14.15 21.60 -43.68
N PRO A 42 -14.78 20.40 -43.59
CA PRO A 42 -15.43 20.03 -42.35
C PRO A 42 -14.36 20.12 -41.28
N THR A 43 -14.56 20.97 -40.29
CA THR A 43 -13.79 20.92 -39.05
C THR A 43 -13.84 19.47 -38.63
N LEU A 44 -12.72 18.75 -38.74
CA LEU A 44 -12.62 17.39 -38.24
C LEU A 44 -13.09 17.48 -36.80
N SER A 45 -14.30 16.98 -36.56
CA SER A 45 -14.78 16.75 -35.21
C SER A 45 -13.76 15.79 -34.64
N LEU A 46 -12.82 16.30 -33.84
CA LEU A 46 -11.96 15.47 -33.02
C LEU A 46 -12.93 14.62 -32.23
N THR A 47 -13.09 13.36 -32.66
CA THR A 47 -14.00 12.40 -32.03
C THR A 47 -13.69 12.46 -30.56
N LYS A 48 -14.63 13.00 -29.78
CA LYS A 48 -14.47 13.20 -28.35
C LYS A 48 -14.20 11.83 -27.75
N ILE A 49 -12.94 11.56 -27.40
CA ILE A 49 -12.53 10.27 -26.85
C ILE A 49 -13.29 10.11 -25.55
N TRP A 50 -14.01 9.00 -25.45
CA TRP A 50 -14.75 8.63 -24.26
C TRP A 50 -14.75 7.10 -24.16
N VAL A 51 -13.96 6.57 -23.24
CA VAL A 51 -13.82 5.14 -23.00
C VAL A 51 -14.32 4.82 -21.59
N PRO A 52 -15.56 4.30 -21.45
CA PRO A 52 -16.15 4.00 -20.14
C PRO A 52 -15.42 2.92 -19.33
N SER A 53 -14.59 2.09 -19.98
CA SER A 53 -13.80 1.05 -19.32
C SER A 53 -12.50 1.58 -18.69
N ASN A 54 -12.11 2.83 -18.97
CA ASN A 54 -10.96 3.44 -18.31
C ASN A 54 -11.27 3.70 -16.83
N PRO A 55 -10.24 3.85 -15.98
CA PRO A 55 -10.41 4.29 -14.61
C PRO A 55 -11.22 5.58 -14.54
N ARG A 56 -12.03 5.74 -13.48
CA ARG A 56 -12.89 6.90 -13.29
C ARG A 56 -12.07 8.21 -13.37
N GLY A 57 -12.50 9.13 -14.22
CA GLY A 57 -11.80 10.40 -14.50
C GLY A 57 -10.78 10.34 -15.63
N ALA A 58 -10.48 9.15 -16.17
CA ALA A 58 -9.58 8.94 -17.31
C ALA A 58 -10.33 8.54 -18.60
N GLU A 59 -11.66 8.67 -18.64
CA GLU A 59 -12.50 8.27 -19.77
C GLU A 59 -12.14 9.04 -21.05
N MET A 60 -11.59 10.25 -20.91
CA MET A 60 -11.18 11.09 -22.03
C MET A 60 -9.81 10.72 -22.63
N LEU A 61 -9.13 9.70 -22.10
CA LEU A 61 -7.82 9.25 -22.57
C LEU A 61 -7.93 8.02 -23.48
N PRO A 62 -7.08 7.89 -24.51
CA PRO A 62 -6.94 6.64 -25.26
C PRO A 62 -6.51 5.50 -24.31
N PRO A 63 -7.08 4.29 -24.41
CA PRO A 63 -6.80 3.21 -23.46
C PRO A 63 -5.32 2.82 -23.41
N SER A 64 -4.64 2.85 -24.55
CA SER A 64 -3.21 2.52 -24.67
C SER A 64 -2.28 3.52 -23.97
N PHE A 65 -2.79 4.70 -23.60
CA PHE A 65 -2.03 5.72 -22.87
C PHE A 65 -2.24 5.63 -21.36
N VAL A 66 -3.32 4.99 -20.91
CA VAL A 66 -3.69 4.95 -19.49
C VAL A 66 -2.81 3.96 -18.73
N ALA A 67 -2.09 4.46 -17.73
CA ALA A 67 -1.50 3.65 -16.67
C ALA A 67 -2.48 3.65 -15.48
N ALA A 68 -3.25 2.58 -15.32
CA ALA A 68 -4.26 2.46 -14.26
C ALA A 68 -3.68 2.12 -12.88
N GLU A 69 -2.46 1.58 -12.86
CA GLU A 69 -1.74 1.13 -11.68
C GLU A 69 -0.34 1.78 -11.65
N SER A 70 0.28 1.77 -10.47
CA SER A 70 1.63 2.25 -10.22
C SER A 70 2.45 1.16 -9.49
N ASP A 71 3.69 1.50 -9.18
CA ASP A 71 4.59 0.67 -8.39
C ASP A 71 5.42 1.52 -7.41
N PHE A 72 6.22 0.85 -6.58
CA PHE A 72 7.20 1.46 -5.68
C PHE A 72 8.64 1.36 -6.23
N TYR A 73 8.83 1.04 -7.51
CA TYR A 73 10.15 0.93 -8.11
C TYR A 73 10.78 2.31 -8.26
N LEU A 74 11.99 2.46 -7.72
CA LEU A 74 12.73 3.72 -7.78
C LEU A 74 13.16 4.02 -9.23
N ARG A 75 13.03 5.29 -9.62
CA ARG A 75 13.42 5.80 -10.95
C ARG A 75 14.56 6.81 -10.80
N ARG A 76 15.50 6.82 -11.75
CA ARG A 76 16.60 7.79 -11.74
C ARG A 76 16.13 9.13 -12.31
N LEU A 77 16.81 10.21 -11.96
CA LEU A 77 16.49 11.55 -12.47
C LEU A 77 17.06 11.82 -13.87
N TRP A 78 17.84 10.88 -14.43
CA TRP A 78 18.51 10.99 -15.73
C TRP A 78 18.56 9.64 -16.45
N GLY A 79 18.86 9.66 -17.76
CA GLY A 79 18.96 8.46 -18.59
C GLY A 79 17.63 8.08 -19.26
N LEU A 80 17.52 6.83 -19.72
CA LEU A 80 16.30 6.31 -20.33
C LEU A 80 15.46 5.57 -19.29
N PRO A 81 14.14 5.85 -19.16
CA PRO A 81 13.29 5.20 -18.15
C PRO A 81 13.27 3.66 -18.20
N LYS A 82 13.49 3.08 -19.39
CA LYS A 82 13.54 1.62 -19.58
C LYS A 82 14.72 0.98 -18.85
N ASP A 83 15.78 1.75 -18.58
CA ASP A 83 17.00 1.29 -17.93
C ASP A 83 16.90 1.39 -16.39
N ASP A 84 15.80 1.94 -15.86
CA ASP A 84 15.58 2.12 -14.41
C ASP A 84 14.89 0.92 -13.76
N LEU A 85 14.30 0.02 -14.55
CA LEU A 85 13.60 -1.15 -14.01
C LEU A 85 14.60 -2.09 -13.33
N PRO A 86 14.29 -2.59 -12.12
CA PRO A 86 15.16 -3.52 -11.45
C PRO A 86 15.25 -4.83 -12.25
N VAL A 87 16.45 -5.40 -12.34
CA VAL A 87 16.72 -6.67 -13.05
C VAL A 87 15.84 -7.79 -12.48
N VAL A 88 15.69 -7.80 -11.16
CA VAL A 88 14.74 -8.65 -10.44
C VAL A 88 13.63 -7.76 -9.93
N LYS A 89 12.40 -7.96 -10.42
CA LYS A 89 11.23 -7.24 -9.91
C LYS A 89 10.81 -7.87 -8.58
N PRO A 90 10.80 -7.11 -7.47
CA PRO A 90 10.28 -7.60 -6.21
C PRO A 90 8.83 -8.07 -6.37
N LYS A 91 8.54 -9.27 -5.84
CA LYS A 91 7.22 -9.91 -5.88
C LYS A 91 6.39 -9.62 -4.63
N TYR A 92 7.06 -9.25 -3.54
CA TYR A 92 6.43 -9.09 -2.23
C TYR A 92 6.76 -7.72 -1.64
N LEU A 93 5.93 -7.28 -0.69
CA LEU A 93 6.15 -6.03 0.04
C LEU A 93 6.09 -6.30 1.53
N VAL A 94 7.01 -5.70 2.28
CA VAL A 94 6.94 -5.63 3.74
C VAL A 94 6.97 -4.18 4.21
N ALA A 95 5.97 -3.83 5.00
CA ALA A 95 5.85 -2.53 5.64
C ALA A 95 5.96 -2.67 7.16
N PHE A 96 6.89 -1.93 7.77
CA PHE A 96 7.05 -1.83 9.22
C PHE A 96 6.64 -0.45 9.71
N THR A 97 5.95 -0.37 10.84
CA THR A 97 5.72 0.91 11.54
C THR A 97 6.73 1.06 12.66
N VAL A 98 7.66 2.00 12.53
CA VAL A 98 8.94 1.97 13.24
C VAL A 98 9.25 3.27 13.98
N SER A 99 10.05 3.12 15.03
CA SER A 99 10.89 4.15 15.63
C SER A 99 12.37 3.79 15.53
N TYR A 100 13.24 4.80 15.60
CA TYR A 100 14.68 4.63 15.66
C TYR A 100 15.15 3.92 16.94
N GLU A 101 14.38 4.01 18.04
CA GLU A 101 14.68 3.28 19.27
C GLU A 101 14.68 1.75 19.05
N GLN A 102 13.84 1.26 18.13
CA GLN A 102 13.71 -0.16 17.77
C GLN A 102 14.56 -0.59 16.57
N ARG A 103 15.42 0.28 16.03
CA ARG A 103 16.15 0.04 14.78
C ARG A 103 16.95 -1.27 14.74
N LYS A 104 17.51 -1.73 15.87
CA LYS A 104 18.24 -3.00 15.93
C LYS A 104 17.32 -4.21 15.73
N ASN A 105 16.09 -4.12 16.24
CA ASN A 105 15.09 -5.16 16.01
C ASN A 105 14.59 -5.11 14.55
N ILE A 106 14.39 -3.91 14.01
CA ILE A 106 14.04 -3.73 12.58
C ILE A 106 15.15 -4.26 11.66
N ASP A 107 16.43 -4.02 11.96
CA ASP A 107 17.55 -4.61 11.21
C ASP A 107 17.53 -6.14 11.25
N ALA A 108 17.25 -6.74 12.41
CA ALA A 108 17.07 -8.19 12.52
C ALA A 108 15.90 -8.71 11.70
N CYS A 109 14.76 -7.99 11.68
CA CYS A 109 13.60 -8.29 10.85
C CYS A 109 13.94 -8.20 9.37
N VAL A 110 14.49 -7.07 8.90
CA VAL A 110 14.78 -6.83 7.48
C VAL A 110 15.71 -7.90 6.90
N LYS A 111 16.68 -8.39 7.68
CA LYS A 111 17.58 -9.48 7.27
C LYS A 111 16.89 -10.83 6.98
N LYS A 112 15.62 -11.00 7.35
CA LYS A 112 14.81 -12.18 7.02
C LYS A 112 14.09 -12.08 5.67
N PHE A 113 14.17 -10.94 5.00
CA PHE A 113 13.53 -10.69 3.72
C PHE A 113 14.57 -10.64 2.61
N SER A 114 14.35 -11.42 1.55
CA SER A 114 15.22 -11.48 0.38
C SER A 114 15.06 -10.24 -0.52
N ASP A 115 15.84 -10.16 -1.60
CA ASP A 115 15.67 -9.12 -2.63
C ASP A 115 14.34 -9.24 -3.41
N ASN A 116 13.54 -10.28 -3.17
CA ASN A 116 12.15 -10.35 -3.68
C ASN A 116 11.20 -9.39 -2.96
N PHE A 117 11.64 -8.74 -1.87
CA PHE A 117 10.82 -7.84 -1.07
C PHE A 117 11.16 -6.38 -1.33
N THR A 118 10.13 -5.57 -1.55
CA THR A 118 10.22 -4.12 -1.33
C THR A 118 9.99 -3.83 0.15
N ILE A 119 10.92 -3.08 0.76
CA ILE A 119 10.87 -2.71 2.16
C ILE A 119 10.35 -1.28 2.28
N VAL A 120 9.30 -1.08 3.08
CA VAL A 120 8.73 0.22 3.39
C VAL A 120 8.77 0.44 4.90
N LEU A 121 9.30 1.57 5.34
CA LEU A 121 9.37 1.96 6.74
C LEU A 121 8.48 3.18 6.99
N PHE A 122 7.52 3.03 7.90
CA PHE A 122 6.62 4.07 8.35
C PHE A 122 7.11 4.66 9.68
N HIS A 123 7.79 5.79 9.61
CA HIS A 123 8.47 6.45 10.72
C HIS A 123 7.52 7.33 11.51
N TYR A 124 6.97 6.81 12.59
CA TYR A 124 6.07 7.59 13.44
C TYR A 124 6.82 8.57 14.37
N ASP A 125 8.14 8.47 14.46
CA ASP A 125 8.99 9.31 15.30
C ASP A 125 9.68 10.44 14.53
N GLY A 126 9.53 10.47 13.20
CA GLY A 126 10.14 11.50 12.35
C GLY A 126 11.55 11.19 11.87
N LYS A 127 12.17 10.07 12.29
CA LYS A 127 13.61 9.81 12.15
C LYS A 127 13.96 8.90 10.98
N THR A 128 14.18 9.50 9.81
CA THR A 128 14.50 8.74 8.59
C THR A 128 15.98 8.58 8.35
N SER A 129 16.75 9.67 8.39
CA SER A 129 18.18 9.67 7.98
C SER A 129 19.07 8.93 8.97
N GLU A 130 18.63 8.77 10.22
CA GLU A 130 19.39 8.01 11.21
C GLU A 130 19.48 6.52 10.84
N TYR A 131 18.55 5.99 10.03
CA TYR A 131 18.63 4.63 9.50
C TYR A 131 19.70 4.46 8.40
N ASP A 132 20.32 5.54 7.92
CA ASP A 132 21.43 5.47 6.93
C ASP A 132 22.66 4.71 7.47
N GLU A 133 22.71 4.41 8.77
CA GLU A 133 23.69 3.49 9.36
C GLU A 133 23.59 2.06 8.80
N PHE A 134 22.44 1.68 8.22
CA PHE A 134 22.22 0.39 7.59
C PHE A 134 22.26 0.53 6.06
N GLU A 135 23.16 -0.21 5.40
CA GLU A 135 23.28 -0.17 3.93
C GLU A 135 21.98 -0.58 3.20
N TRP A 136 21.20 -1.50 3.78
CA TRP A 136 19.91 -1.90 3.21
C TRP A 136 18.88 -0.75 3.26
N SER A 137 19.02 0.20 4.19
CA SER A 137 18.09 1.32 4.35
C SER A 137 18.06 2.24 3.14
N LYS A 138 19.20 2.39 2.44
CA LYS A 138 19.30 3.19 1.22
C LYS A 138 18.44 2.66 0.06
N ARG A 139 18.03 1.39 0.14
CA ARG A 139 17.13 0.73 -0.82
C ARG A 139 15.68 0.64 -0.32
N ALA A 140 15.43 0.98 0.93
CA ALA A 140 14.10 0.99 1.51
C ALA A 140 13.37 2.30 1.20
N ILE A 141 12.04 2.27 1.26
CA ILE A 141 11.19 3.45 1.12
C ILE A 141 10.84 3.96 2.51
N HIS A 142 11.19 5.21 2.79
CA HIS A 142 10.92 5.85 4.07
C HIS A 142 9.74 6.80 3.92
N VAL A 143 8.69 6.60 4.73
CA VAL A 143 7.57 7.54 4.84
C VAL A 143 7.50 8.01 6.29
N SER A 144 7.51 9.34 6.50
CA SER A 144 7.65 9.92 7.82
C SER A 144 6.56 10.95 8.08
N VAL A 145 5.68 10.63 9.03
CA VAL A 145 4.65 11.50 9.57
C VAL A 145 4.56 11.26 11.08
N PRO A 146 4.99 12.23 11.91
CA PRO A 146 5.03 12.02 13.34
C PRO A 146 3.67 11.62 13.95
N LYS A 147 3.73 10.72 14.94
CA LYS A 147 2.62 10.27 15.78
C LYS A 147 1.44 9.66 15.01
N GLN A 148 1.70 9.03 13.87
CA GLN A 148 0.71 8.26 13.13
C GLN A 148 0.83 6.76 13.39
N THR A 149 -0.29 6.06 13.33
CA THR A 149 -0.40 4.61 13.54
C THR A 149 -0.16 3.82 12.25
N LYS A 150 0.15 2.53 12.39
CA LYS A 150 0.31 1.58 11.29
C LYS A 150 -0.82 1.63 10.26
N TRP A 151 -2.07 1.56 10.72
CA TRP A 151 -3.23 1.55 9.82
C TRP A 151 -3.53 2.91 9.19
N TRP A 152 -3.10 4.02 9.81
CA TRP A 152 -3.16 5.33 9.18
C TRP A 152 -2.23 5.40 7.95
N TYR A 153 -1.00 4.89 8.10
CA TYR A 153 -0.03 4.79 7.01
C TYR A 153 -0.51 3.84 5.91
N ALA A 154 -0.88 2.61 6.29
CA ALA A 154 -1.32 1.60 5.34
C ALA A 154 -2.51 2.11 4.48
N LYS A 155 -3.47 2.82 5.09
CA LYS A 155 -4.60 3.41 4.37
C LYS A 155 -4.19 4.46 3.33
N ARG A 156 -3.07 5.16 3.54
CA ARG A 156 -2.66 6.31 2.69
C ARG A 156 -1.57 5.97 1.69
N PHE A 157 -0.67 5.05 2.03
CA PHE A 157 0.52 4.77 1.23
C PHE A 157 0.49 3.38 0.59
N LEU A 158 -0.33 2.45 1.08
CA LEU A 158 -0.49 1.12 0.48
C LEU A 158 -1.81 1.04 -0.30
N HIS A 159 -2.06 2.00 -1.20
CA HIS A 159 -3.24 1.95 -2.05
C HIS A 159 -3.20 0.71 -2.97
N PRO A 160 -4.30 -0.01 -3.19
CA PRO A 160 -4.30 -1.25 -3.98
C PRO A 160 -3.71 -1.07 -5.38
N ASP A 161 -4.00 0.05 -6.04
CA ASP A 161 -3.47 0.33 -7.38
C ASP A 161 -1.99 0.80 -7.37
N ILE A 162 -1.42 1.18 -6.22
CA ILE A 162 0.02 1.49 -6.08
C ILE A 162 0.83 0.21 -5.82
N ILE A 163 0.25 -0.74 -5.09
CA ILE A 163 0.93 -1.98 -4.71
C ILE A 163 0.47 -3.18 -5.55
N ALA A 164 -0.22 -2.93 -6.66
CA ALA A 164 -0.72 -3.95 -7.57
C ALA A 164 0.34 -4.95 -8.10
N PRO A 165 1.63 -4.59 -8.25
CA PRO A 165 2.66 -5.55 -8.65
C PRO A 165 3.01 -6.60 -7.59
N TYR A 166 2.63 -6.41 -6.33
CA TYR A 166 3.04 -7.28 -5.23
C TYR A 166 1.99 -8.36 -4.97
N GLU A 167 2.43 -9.62 -4.91
CA GLU A 167 1.57 -10.79 -4.67
C GLU A 167 1.13 -10.87 -3.20
N TYR A 168 2.06 -10.60 -2.28
CA TYR A 168 1.85 -10.61 -0.83
C TYR A 168 2.37 -9.34 -0.15
N ILE A 169 1.59 -8.84 0.80
CA ILE A 169 1.78 -7.57 1.50
C ILE A 169 1.81 -7.83 3.01
N PHE A 170 2.99 -7.70 3.60
CA PHE A 170 3.25 -7.85 5.03
C PHE A 170 3.12 -6.48 5.70
N ILE A 171 2.32 -6.37 6.76
CA ILE A 171 2.09 -5.10 7.48
C ILE A 171 2.34 -5.30 8.97
N TRP A 172 3.60 -5.19 9.37
CA TRP A 172 4.10 -5.68 10.66
C TRP A 172 4.37 -4.55 11.67
N ASP A 173 4.19 -4.88 12.95
CA ASP A 173 4.65 -4.06 14.07
C ASP A 173 6.18 -4.18 14.25
N GLU A 174 6.78 -3.25 14.99
CA GLU A 174 8.23 -3.16 15.19
C GLU A 174 8.81 -4.06 16.29
N ASP A 175 7.98 -4.63 17.18
CA ASP A 175 8.41 -5.32 18.40
C ASP A 175 8.35 -6.86 18.28
N LEU A 176 8.70 -7.35 17.10
CA LEU A 176 8.67 -8.76 16.72
C LEU A 176 10.09 -9.35 16.67
N GLY A 177 10.32 -10.42 17.43
CA GLY A 177 11.48 -11.30 17.28
C GLY A 177 11.25 -12.30 16.16
N VAL A 178 12.25 -12.49 15.30
CA VAL A 178 12.13 -13.26 14.04
C VAL A 178 13.13 -14.42 13.97
N GLU A 179 13.65 -14.87 15.11
CA GLU A 179 14.69 -15.90 15.19
C GLU A 179 14.26 -17.19 14.47
N ASN A 180 12.97 -17.54 14.58
CA ASN A 180 12.36 -18.75 14.05
C ASN A 180 11.51 -18.52 12.79
N PHE A 181 11.73 -17.38 12.13
CA PHE A 181 10.98 -16.98 10.94
C PHE A 181 11.90 -16.88 9.72
N ASP A 182 11.43 -17.39 8.59
CA ASP A 182 11.98 -17.22 7.25
C ASP A 182 10.85 -16.81 6.29
N ALA A 183 11.02 -15.69 5.59
CA ALA A 183 9.95 -15.11 4.77
C ALA A 183 9.64 -15.95 3.53
N GLU A 184 10.64 -16.60 2.92
CA GLU A 184 10.46 -17.41 1.72
C GLU A 184 9.79 -18.75 2.08
N GLU A 185 10.23 -19.40 3.16
CA GLU A 185 9.56 -20.60 3.66
C GLU A 185 8.12 -20.32 4.11
N TYR A 186 7.88 -19.17 4.75
CA TYR A 186 6.54 -18.73 5.09
C TYR A 186 5.64 -18.61 3.85
N ILE A 187 6.10 -17.92 2.80
CA ILE A 187 5.33 -17.76 1.56
C ILE A 187 5.06 -19.10 0.87
N LYS A 188 6.02 -20.04 0.89
CA LYS A 188 5.79 -21.40 0.37
C LYS A 188 4.60 -22.07 1.05
N ILE A 189 4.47 -21.93 2.36
CA ILE A 189 3.38 -22.53 3.14
C ILE A 189 2.07 -21.79 2.89
N VAL A 190 2.09 -20.46 2.83
CA VAL A 190 0.93 -19.63 2.47
C VAL A 190 0.37 -20.06 1.10
N ASN A 191 1.24 -20.20 0.10
CA ASN A 191 0.87 -20.68 -1.23
C ASN A 191 0.34 -22.11 -1.21
N LYS A 192 1.03 -23.03 -0.51
CA LYS A 192 0.63 -24.44 -0.37
C LYS A 192 -0.80 -24.60 0.16
N HIS A 193 -1.18 -23.74 1.11
CA HIS A 193 -2.50 -23.78 1.75
C HIS A 193 -3.53 -22.82 1.13
N GLY A 194 -3.17 -22.10 0.07
CA GLY A 194 -4.05 -21.12 -0.59
C GLY A 194 -4.51 -20.02 0.37
N LEU A 195 -3.64 -19.58 1.29
CA LEU A 195 -3.98 -18.54 2.24
C LEU A 195 -3.91 -17.16 1.58
N GLU A 196 -5.00 -16.40 1.74
CA GLU A 196 -5.13 -15.03 1.23
C GLU A 196 -4.95 -14.00 2.35
N ILE A 197 -5.24 -14.38 3.60
CA ILE A 197 -4.96 -13.58 4.79
C ILE A 197 -4.29 -14.49 5.82
N SER A 198 -3.03 -14.21 6.11
CA SER A 198 -2.22 -15.07 6.95
C SER A 198 -1.38 -14.28 7.95
N GLN A 199 -0.83 -14.95 8.95
CA GLN A 199 0.23 -14.40 9.81
C GLN A 199 1.14 -15.53 10.29
N PRO A 200 2.38 -15.24 10.72
CA PRO A 200 3.18 -16.20 11.48
C PRO A 200 2.55 -16.48 12.85
N ALA A 201 2.75 -17.69 13.39
CA ALA A 201 2.34 -17.98 14.76
C ALA A 201 3.10 -17.12 15.76
N VAL A 202 2.49 -16.88 16.93
CA VAL A 202 3.06 -16.01 17.96
C VAL A 202 3.49 -16.83 19.17
N GLU A 203 4.72 -16.62 19.60
CA GLU A 203 5.19 -16.98 20.94
C GLU A 203 5.41 -15.72 21.77
N SER A 204 5.14 -15.79 23.07
CA SER A 204 5.48 -14.70 23.99
C SER A 204 5.71 -15.26 25.39
N ARG A 205 6.69 -14.69 26.10
CA ARG A 205 6.91 -14.94 27.54
C ARG A 205 5.85 -14.26 28.41
N LYS A 206 5.07 -13.34 27.85
CA LYS A 206 3.99 -12.60 28.52
C LYS A 206 2.63 -13.00 27.91
N SER A 207 1.53 -12.54 28.51
CA SER A 207 0.18 -12.82 28.00
C SER A 207 -0.03 -12.37 26.55
N ILE A 208 -0.56 -13.22 25.69
CA ILE A 208 -0.95 -12.86 24.32
C ILE A 208 -2.41 -12.41 24.34
N THR A 209 -2.74 -11.35 23.57
CA THR A 209 -4.11 -10.81 23.50
C THR A 209 -5.08 -11.87 22.97
N TRP A 210 -4.75 -12.48 21.84
CA TRP A 210 -5.54 -13.54 21.23
C TRP A 210 -4.85 -14.88 21.44
N LYS A 211 -5.30 -15.66 22.43
CA LYS A 211 -4.70 -16.99 22.72
C LYS A 211 -4.70 -17.93 21.52
N ILE A 212 -5.65 -17.75 20.61
CA ILE A 212 -5.76 -18.53 19.38
C ILE A 212 -4.60 -18.27 18.41
N THR A 213 -3.85 -17.18 18.50
CA THR A 213 -2.66 -16.94 17.65
C THR A 213 -1.39 -17.59 18.17
N LYS A 214 -1.47 -18.20 19.35
CA LYS A 214 -0.34 -18.88 19.97
C LYS A 214 0.06 -20.07 19.12
N ARG A 215 1.35 -20.22 18.88
CA ARG A 215 1.91 -21.37 18.19
C ARG A 215 1.42 -22.69 18.80
N ILE A 216 0.97 -23.58 17.91
CA ILE A 216 0.59 -24.96 18.19
C ILE A 216 1.68 -25.88 17.60
N PRO A 217 2.55 -26.48 18.42
CA PRO A 217 3.58 -27.38 17.92
C PRO A 217 2.98 -28.59 17.19
N GLY A 218 3.61 -29.00 16.09
CA GLY A 218 3.26 -30.21 15.35
C GLY A 218 2.16 -30.07 14.30
N ILE A 219 1.57 -28.89 14.15
CA ILE A 219 0.71 -28.56 13.00
C ILE A 219 1.39 -27.51 12.11
N GLU A 220 0.94 -27.40 10.86
CA GLU A 220 1.50 -26.43 9.90
C GLU A 220 0.72 -25.11 9.89
N VAL A 221 -0.62 -25.18 10.04
CA VAL A 221 -1.51 -24.01 10.02
C VAL A 221 -2.74 -24.20 10.94
N HIS A 222 -3.16 -23.15 11.65
CA HIS A 222 -4.48 -23.04 12.31
C HIS A 222 -5.23 -21.76 11.93
N LYS A 223 -6.47 -21.55 12.42
CA LYS A 223 -7.44 -20.61 11.85
C LYS A 223 -7.78 -19.42 12.76
N PHE A 224 -7.02 -18.32 12.63
CA PHE A 224 -7.34 -16.96 13.12
C PHE A 224 -6.31 -15.97 12.55
N ILE A 225 -6.50 -14.66 12.67
CA ILE A 225 -5.47 -13.62 12.38
C ILE A 225 -5.59 -12.48 13.37
N GLU A 226 -4.45 -12.00 13.86
CA GLU A 226 -4.31 -10.76 14.61
C GLU A 226 -3.69 -9.66 13.74
N ILE A 227 -4.04 -8.41 14.00
CA ILE A 227 -3.56 -7.23 13.28
C ILE A 227 -2.09 -6.88 13.54
N MET A 228 -1.35 -7.63 14.36
CA MET A 228 0.05 -7.34 14.74
C MET A 228 1.02 -7.63 13.59
N ALA A 229 0.94 -8.83 13.01
CA ALA A 229 1.81 -9.27 11.91
C ALA A 229 1.05 -9.87 10.71
N PRO A 230 -0.04 -9.24 10.23
CA PRO A 230 -0.80 -9.78 9.12
C PRO A 230 -0.03 -9.71 7.81
N VAL A 231 -0.37 -10.65 6.94
CA VAL A 231 0.06 -10.77 5.56
C VAL A 231 -1.19 -10.94 4.72
N PHE A 232 -1.31 -10.14 3.68
CA PHE A 232 -2.45 -10.15 2.77
C PHE A 232 -1.97 -10.49 1.38
N SER A 233 -2.72 -11.31 0.65
CA SER A 233 -2.60 -11.32 -0.80
C SER A 233 -3.03 -9.96 -1.38
N ARG A 234 -2.64 -9.69 -2.61
CA ARG A 234 -3.10 -8.50 -3.35
C ARG A 234 -4.62 -8.36 -3.35
N GLU A 235 -5.33 -9.44 -3.64
CA GLU A 235 -6.79 -9.44 -3.78
C GLU A 235 -7.47 -9.19 -2.43
N ALA A 236 -7.02 -9.86 -1.36
CA ALA A 236 -7.53 -9.63 -0.02
C ALA A 236 -7.23 -8.20 0.44
N TRP A 237 -6.02 -7.70 0.18
CA TRP A 237 -5.64 -6.33 0.53
C TRP A 237 -6.53 -5.29 -0.15
N ARG A 238 -6.90 -5.48 -1.43
CA ARG A 238 -7.81 -4.57 -2.14
C ARG A 238 -9.12 -4.37 -1.38
N CYS A 239 -9.70 -5.44 -0.84
CA CYS A 239 -10.89 -5.35 0.00
C CYS A 239 -10.60 -4.74 1.39
N VAL A 240 -9.55 -5.21 2.07
CA VAL A 240 -9.20 -4.74 3.43
C VAL A 240 -8.88 -3.24 3.42
N TRP A 241 -8.22 -2.74 2.38
CA TRP A 241 -7.95 -1.32 2.23
C TRP A 241 -9.24 -0.48 2.21
N HIS A 242 -10.29 -0.94 1.53
CA HIS A 242 -11.60 -0.27 1.52
C HIS A 242 -12.36 -0.41 2.85
N MET A 243 -12.09 -1.48 3.60
CA MET A 243 -12.64 -1.68 4.94
C MET A 243 -12.07 -0.66 5.94
N ILE A 244 -10.78 -0.34 5.86
CA ILE A 244 -10.12 0.62 6.75
C ILE A 244 -10.72 2.03 6.56
N GLN A 245 -11.20 2.60 7.66
CA GLN A 245 -11.84 3.92 7.68
C GLN A 245 -10.79 5.02 7.88
N ASN A 246 -10.94 6.16 7.19
CA ASN A 246 -9.95 7.24 7.19
C ASN A 246 -9.70 7.87 8.58
N ASP A 247 -10.71 7.83 9.46
CA ASP A 247 -10.73 8.45 10.80
C ASP A 247 -10.51 7.45 11.96
N LEU A 248 -10.49 6.15 11.68
CA LEU A 248 -10.26 5.08 12.67
C LEU A 248 -8.85 4.51 12.46
N VAL A 249 -7.89 5.11 13.15
CA VAL A 249 -6.47 4.97 12.80
C VAL A 249 -5.80 3.78 13.50
N HIS A 250 -6.35 3.24 14.59
CA HIS A 250 -5.68 2.18 15.36
C HIS A 250 -5.93 0.76 14.83
N GLY A 251 -6.94 0.58 13.96
CA GLY A 251 -7.30 -0.70 13.36
C GLY A 251 -7.90 -1.75 14.31
N TRP A 252 -8.14 -1.42 15.59
CA TRP A 252 -8.78 -2.36 16.52
C TRP A 252 -10.17 -2.77 16.03
N GLY A 253 -10.40 -4.09 15.98
CA GLY A 253 -11.63 -4.68 15.49
C GLY A 253 -11.55 -5.16 14.04
N LEU A 254 -10.50 -4.79 13.28
CA LEU A 254 -10.29 -5.31 11.93
C LEU A 254 -10.16 -6.84 11.95
N ASP A 255 -9.49 -7.41 12.95
CA ASP A 255 -9.30 -8.87 13.14
C ASP A 255 -10.58 -9.68 12.89
N PHE A 256 -11.71 -9.16 13.39
CA PHE A 256 -13.02 -9.81 13.30
C PHE A 256 -13.74 -9.61 11.97
N ALA A 257 -13.32 -8.61 11.20
CA ALA A 257 -13.92 -8.24 9.92
C ALA A 257 -13.12 -8.76 8.72
N LEU A 258 -11.84 -9.09 8.86
CA LEU A 258 -10.98 -9.57 7.76
C LEU A 258 -11.59 -10.73 6.96
N ARG A 259 -12.32 -11.63 7.63
CA ARG A 259 -13.05 -12.74 6.98
C ARG A 259 -14.05 -12.32 5.89
N LYS A 260 -14.47 -11.05 5.85
CA LYS A 260 -15.37 -10.53 4.82
C LYS A 260 -14.68 -10.26 3.48
N CYS A 261 -13.35 -10.29 3.46
CA CYS A 261 -12.56 -10.02 2.27
C CYS A 261 -12.08 -11.27 1.54
N VAL A 262 -12.55 -12.46 1.95
CA VAL A 262 -12.12 -13.73 1.39
C VAL A 262 -13.26 -14.76 1.45
N GLU A 263 -13.36 -15.62 0.43
CA GLU A 263 -14.39 -16.67 0.34
C GLU A 263 -13.78 -17.98 -0.22
N PRO A 264 -13.94 -19.14 0.44
CA PRO A 264 -14.48 -19.31 1.79
C PRO A 264 -13.46 -18.95 2.87
N ALA A 265 -13.86 -18.13 3.85
CA ALA A 265 -12.93 -17.56 4.82
C ALA A 265 -12.23 -18.59 5.71
N HIS A 266 -12.88 -19.70 6.04
CA HIS A 266 -12.31 -20.72 6.93
C HIS A 266 -11.18 -21.53 6.27
N GLU A 267 -11.10 -21.54 4.94
CA GLU A 267 -10.02 -22.19 4.20
C GLU A 267 -8.88 -21.21 3.96
N LYS A 268 -9.20 -19.98 3.55
CA LYS A 268 -8.25 -18.96 3.07
C LYS A 268 -7.58 -18.10 4.14
N ILE A 269 -7.97 -18.26 5.40
CA ILE A 269 -7.39 -17.55 6.55
C ILE A 269 -6.56 -18.52 7.38
N GLY A 270 -5.35 -18.13 7.79
CA GLY A 270 -4.55 -19.00 8.67
C GLY A 270 -3.32 -18.40 9.33
N VAL A 271 -3.04 -18.87 10.54
CA VAL A 271 -1.76 -18.70 11.23
C VAL A 271 -0.84 -19.84 10.81
N VAL A 272 0.38 -19.53 10.36
CA VAL A 272 1.40 -20.51 9.99
C VAL A 272 2.21 -20.88 11.24
N ASP A 273 2.10 -22.11 11.74
CA ASP A 273 2.72 -22.55 13.01
C ASP A 273 4.17 -22.98 12.90
N SER A 274 4.56 -23.45 11.72
CA SER A 274 5.92 -23.86 11.40
C SER A 274 6.88 -22.67 11.20
N GLN A 275 6.33 -21.46 11.05
CA GLN A 275 7.07 -20.20 10.94
C GLN A 275 6.51 -19.23 11.97
N TRP A 276 7.26 -18.94 13.03
CA TRP A 276 6.73 -18.17 14.16
C TRP A 276 7.63 -17.01 14.58
N ILE A 277 6.99 -16.03 15.19
CA ILE A 277 7.59 -14.80 15.69
C ILE A 277 7.41 -14.69 17.20
N ILE A 278 8.27 -13.91 17.85
CA ILE A 278 8.25 -13.67 19.30
C ILE A 278 7.74 -12.25 19.56
N HIS A 279 6.60 -12.10 20.24
CA HIS A 279 6.12 -10.77 20.63
C HIS A 279 6.91 -10.27 21.84
N GLN A 280 7.80 -9.29 21.61
CA GLN A 280 8.75 -8.78 22.60
C GLN A 280 8.11 -7.77 23.58
N LYS A 281 6.98 -7.15 23.22
CA LYS A 281 6.25 -6.15 24.02
C LYS A 281 7.11 -4.95 24.39
N ILE A 282 7.84 -4.43 23.42
CA ILE A 282 8.66 -3.25 23.63
C ILE A 282 7.74 -2.01 23.60
N PRO A 283 7.89 -1.02 24.50
CA PRO A 283 7.01 0.14 24.53
C PRO A 283 6.96 0.84 23.16
N SER A 284 5.79 0.81 22.53
CA SER A 284 5.55 1.34 21.19
C SER A 284 4.74 2.64 21.24
N LEU A 285 4.20 3.06 20.09
CA LEU A 285 3.32 4.23 19.88
C LEU A 285 2.28 4.49 20.98
N GLY A 286 1.87 3.48 21.75
CA GLY A 286 1.01 3.65 22.93
C GLY A 286 1.50 4.73 23.91
N SER A 287 2.81 4.94 24.04
CA SER A 287 3.38 6.00 24.91
C SER A 287 3.39 7.40 24.29
N GLN A 288 3.12 7.53 22.98
CA GLN A 288 3.22 8.78 22.22
C GLN A 288 1.97 9.68 22.30
N GLY A 289 0.96 9.28 23.06
CA GLY A 289 -0.21 10.12 23.35
C GLY A 289 0.12 11.32 24.26
N THR A 290 -0.87 12.17 24.49
CA THR A 290 -0.77 13.28 25.45
C THR A 290 -1.37 12.84 26.79
N ALA A 291 -0.64 13.02 27.89
CA ALA A 291 -1.21 12.85 29.22
C ALA A 291 -2.29 13.91 29.48
N GLN A 292 -3.39 13.51 30.09
CA GLN A 292 -4.46 14.41 30.53
C GLN A 292 -4.64 14.24 32.05
N GLU A 293 -5.29 15.18 32.74
CA GLU A 293 -5.45 15.10 34.20
C GLU A 293 -5.99 13.73 34.64
N GLY A 294 -5.20 13.01 35.45
CA GLY A 294 -5.52 11.67 35.94
C GLY A 294 -5.31 10.51 34.95
N LYS A 295 -4.84 10.75 33.72
CA LYS A 295 -4.61 9.72 32.68
C LYS A 295 -3.22 9.80 32.06
N THR A 296 -2.51 8.68 32.04
CA THR A 296 -1.25 8.56 31.30
C THR A 296 -1.51 8.58 29.79
N ALA A 297 -0.49 8.95 29.00
CA ALA A 297 -0.54 8.90 27.53
C ALA A 297 -1.03 7.52 27.03
N PHE A 298 -0.51 6.43 27.61
CA PHE A 298 -0.89 5.06 27.28
C PHE A 298 -2.36 4.75 27.58
N GLN A 299 -2.88 5.22 28.71
CA GLN A 299 -4.30 5.06 29.03
C GLN A 299 -5.18 5.80 28.02
N GLY A 300 -4.81 7.03 27.64
CA GLY A 300 -5.52 7.83 26.64
C GLY A 300 -5.55 7.16 25.26
N VAL A 301 -4.41 6.63 24.79
CA VAL A 301 -4.35 5.87 23.53
C VAL A 301 -5.22 4.62 23.61
N ARG A 302 -5.12 3.84 24.68
CA ARG A 302 -5.92 2.61 24.84
C ARG A 302 -7.43 2.88 24.89
N GLU A 303 -7.86 3.96 25.53
CA GLU A 303 -9.26 4.41 25.49
C GLU A 303 -9.70 4.78 24.08
N ARG A 304 -8.84 5.48 23.32
CA ARG A 304 -9.11 5.79 21.91
C ARG A 304 -9.25 4.52 21.08
N CYS A 305 -8.37 3.53 21.25
CA CYS A 305 -8.46 2.24 20.55
C CYS A 305 -9.81 1.54 20.81
N LYS A 306 -10.24 1.45 22.08
CA LYS A 306 -11.54 0.85 22.44
C LYS A 306 -12.72 1.59 21.82
N ARG A 307 -12.68 2.92 21.82
CA ARG A 307 -13.72 3.76 21.22
C ARG A 307 -13.77 3.57 19.71
N GLU A 308 -12.62 3.56 19.03
CA GLU A 308 -12.55 3.30 17.58
C GLU A 308 -13.09 1.92 17.22
N TRP A 309 -12.75 0.87 17.98
CA TRP A 309 -13.31 -0.45 17.79
C TRP A 309 -14.85 -0.44 17.88
N THR A 310 -15.40 0.21 18.92
CA THR A 310 -16.86 0.32 19.09
C THR A 310 -17.50 1.05 17.91
N MET A 311 -16.87 2.12 17.43
CA MET A 311 -17.35 2.88 16.26
C MET A 311 -17.29 2.03 14.98
N PHE A 312 -16.21 1.29 14.76
CA PHE A 312 -16.05 0.39 13.62
C PHE A 312 -17.15 -0.68 13.58
N GLN A 313 -17.37 -1.37 14.70
CA GLN A 313 -18.43 -2.38 14.80
C GLN A 313 -19.81 -1.80 14.49
N LYS A 314 -20.15 -0.64 15.09
CA LYS A 314 -21.43 0.03 14.84
C LYS A 314 -21.59 0.42 13.37
N ARG A 315 -20.53 0.94 12.72
CA ARG A 315 -20.57 1.31 11.29
C ARG A 315 -20.80 0.09 10.41
N MET A 316 -20.06 -1.00 10.65
CA MET A 316 -20.21 -2.26 9.91
C MET A 316 -21.64 -2.81 10.04
N THR A 317 -22.12 -3.02 11.27
CA THR A 317 -23.47 -3.56 11.51
C THR A 317 -24.55 -2.67 10.91
N ARG A 318 -24.46 -1.34 11.04
CA ARG A 318 -25.44 -0.41 10.44
C ARG A 318 -25.43 -0.48 8.92
N SER A 319 -24.25 -0.57 8.31
CA SER A 319 -24.10 -0.67 6.85
C SER A 319 -24.72 -1.96 6.32
N GLU A 320 -24.45 -3.09 6.99
CA GLU A 320 -25.02 -4.39 6.63
C GLU A 320 -26.55 -4.41 6.75
N GLN A 321 -27.08 -3.91 7.87
CA GLN A 321 -28.52 -3.82 8.07
C GLN A 321 -29.19 -2.94 7.01
N LYS A 322 -28.56 -1.81 6.64
CA LYS A 322 -29.08 -0.92 5.59
C LYS A 322 -29.12 -1.65 4.25
N TYR A 323 -28.02 -2.31 3.87
CA TYR A 323 -27.93 -3.05 2.61
C TYR A 323 -28.95 -4.19 2.51
N LEU A 324 -29.10 -4.99 3.58
CA LEU A 324 -30.08 -6.08 3.62
C LEU A 324 -31.52 -5.58 3.50
N LYS A 325 -31.84 -4.42 4.09
CA LYS A 325 -33.16 -3.79 3.93
C LYS A 325 -33.40 -3.33 2.49
N GLU A 326 -32.40 -2.75 1.84
CA GLU A 326 -32.48 -2.31 0.43
C GLU A 326 -32.69 -3.50 -0.52
N ILE A 327 -31.99 -4.61 -0.31
CA ILE A 327 -32.22 -5.85 -1.06
C ILE A 327 -33.63 -6.38 -0.82
N ALA A 328 -34.07 -6.47 0.44
CA ALA A 328 -35.40 -6.98 0.76
C ALA A 328 -36.50 -6.13 0.12
N SER A 329 -36.35 -4.79 0.12
CA SER A 329 -37.31 -3.91 -0.55
C SER A 329 -37.28 -4.05 -2.07
N ALA A 330 -36.09 -4.17 -2.68
CA ALA A 330 -35.97 -4.39 -4.12
C ALA A 330 -36.64 -5.71 -4.57
N SER A 331 -36.40 -6.82 -3.85
CA SER A 331 -37.03 -8.12 -4.14
C SER A 331 -38.55 -8.11 -3.96
N SER A 332 -39.06 -7.34 -3.00
CA SER A 332 -40.51 -7.19 -2.79
C SER A 332 -41.21 -6.36 -3.88
N ASN A 333 -40.48 -5.44 -4.53
CA ASN A 333 -41.01 -4.65 -5.64
C ASN A 333 -40.94 -5.43 -6.96
N SER A 334 -39.90 -6.25 -7.18
CA SER A 334 -39.76 -7.10 -8.36
C SER A 334 -40.77 -8.26 -8.43
N THR A 335 -41.40 -8.63 -7.30
CA THR A 335 -42.46 -9.66 -7.24
C THR A 335 -43.87 -9.09 -7.39
N ARG A 336 -44.01 -7.76 -7.47
CA ARG A 336 -45.29 -7.04 -7.65
C ARG A 336 -45.51 -6.51 -9.07
N THR A 337 -44.55 -6.74 -9.96
CA THR A 337 -44.63 -6.52 -11.42
C THR A 337 -44.69 -7.86 -12.11
#